data_AF-A0A2N0NBV8-F1
#
_entry.id   AF-A0A2N0NBV8-F1
#
_cell.length_a   1.000
_cell.length_b   1.000
_cell.length_c   1.000
_cell.angle_alpha   90.00
_cell.angle_beta   90.00
_cell.angle_gamma   90.00
#
_symmetry.space_group_name_H-M   'P 1'
#
loop_
_entity.id
_entity.type
_entity.pdbx_description
1 polymer ?
#
loop_
_entity_poly.entity_id
_entity_poly.type
_entity_poly.pdbx_seq_one_letter_code
_entity_poly.pdbx_strand_id
1 'polypeptide(L)'
;YRCGAPILWRCIELKGNNPKAKKFIELVCRKQKPIYSLKLIHLEISYYNPLSSKKIEGIVRICPNIIHLNFKNCMGFSNRALNQLKAYPNLEVCSESGQSGYLVIHRKFDQIQIDPDDSSD
;
A
#
# COMPACT_ATOMS: atom_id res chain seq x y z
N TYR A 1 -11.59 -28.80 2.08
CA TYR A 1 -10.77 -27.77 1.42
C TYR A 1 -11.65 -26.86 0.56
N ARG A 2 -12.20 -25.79 1.14
CA ARG A 2 -12.87 -24.74 0.36
C ARG A 2 -11.84 -23.67 0.04
N CYS A 3 -11.28 -23.72 -1.17
CA CYS A 3 -10.57 -22.60 -1.76
C CYS A 3 -11.62 -21.53 -2.11
N GLY A 4 -12.04 -20.75 -1.12
CA GLY A 4 -13.05 -19.71 -1.25
C GLY A 4 -12.44 -18.41 -1.79
N ALA A 5 -12.51 -18.25 -3.11
CA ALA A 5 -12.77 -17.02 -3.89
C ALA A 5 -12.01 -15.68 -3.62
N PRO A 6 -11.80 -14.85 -4.67
CA PRO A 6 -10.78 -13.78 -4.73
C PRO A 6 -11.26 -12.42 -4.20
N ILE A 7 -11.66 -12.37 -2.93
CA ILE A 7 -12.03 -11.10 -2.26
C ILE A 7 -10.78 -10.34 -1.77
N LEU A 8 -9.68 -11.07 -1.56
CA LEU A 8 -8.43 -10.59 -0.98
C LEU A 8 -7.57 -9.70 -1.89
N TRP A 9 -7.84 -9.58 -3.19
CA TRP A 9 -6.99 -8.77 -4.08
C TRP A 9 -7.27 -7.27 -4.03
N ARG A 10 -8.22 -6.85 -3.19
CA ARG A 10 -8.44 -5.44 -2.89
C ARG A 10 -7.33 -4.86 -2.01
N CYS A 11 -6.68 -5.68 -1.19
CA CYS A 11 -5.62 -5.27 -0.28
C CYS A 11 -4.39 -6.14 -0.47
N ILE A 12 -3.23 -5.52 -0.72
CA ILE A 12 -1.96 -6.25 -0.82
C ILE A 12 -0.96 -5.62 0.15
N GLU A 13 -0.30 -6.48 0.93
CA GLU A 13 0.79 -6.10 1.82
C GLU A 13 2.10 -6.69 1.30
N LEU A 14 3.09 -5.83 1.09
CA LEU A 14 4.40 -6.17 0.55
C LEU A 14 5.51 -5.77 1.52
N LYS A 15 6.17 -6.77 2.10
CA LYS A 15 7.31 -6.55 3.00
C LYS A 15 8.63 -6.62 2.24
N GLY A 16 9.60 -5.78 2.59
CA GLY A 16 10.90 -5.65 1.91
C GLY A 16 11.63 -6.96 1.62
N ASN A 17 11.65 -7.85 2.61
CA ASN A 17 12.33 -9.15 2.54
C ASN A 17 11.50 -10.24 1.85
N ASN A 18 10.28 -9.94 1.39
CA ASN A 18 9.40 -10.92 0.77
C ASN A 18 9.66 -10.99 -0.75
N PRO A 19 9.90 -12.19 -1.33
CA PRO A 19 10.07 -12.34 -2.78
C PRO A 19 8.86 -11.84 -3.58
N LYS A 20 7.64 -11.84 -3.00
CA LYS A 20 6.44 -11.26 -3.61
C LYS A 20 6.58 -9.76 -3.84
N ALA A 21 7.17 -9.02 -2.89
CA ALA A 21 7.41 -7.58 -3.02
C ALA A 21 8.40 -7.29 -4.15
N LYS A 22 9.52 -8.05 -4.20
CA LYS A 22 10.50 -7.94 -5.28
C LYS A 22 9.86 -8.21 -6.64
N LYS A 23 9.08 -9.29 -6.77
CA LYS A 23 8.39 -9.66 -8.02
C LYS A 23 7.35 -8.62 -8.45
N PHE A 24 6.58 -8.07 -7.51
CA PHE A 24 5.63 -7.00 -7.80
C PHE A 24 6.34 -5.75 -8.33
N ILE A 25 7.39 -5.29 -7.66
CA ILE A 25 8.16 -4.11 -8.11
C ILE A 25 8.85 -4.37 -9.45
N GLU A 26 9.31 -5.60 -9.71
CA GLU A 26 9.85 -5.99 -11.01
C GLU A 26 8.80 -5.91 -12.13
N LEU A 27 7.57 -6.37 -11.88
CA LEU A 27 6.46 -6.18 -12.82
C LEU A 27 6.21 -4.69 -13.08
N VAL A 28 6.28 -3.86 -12.03
CA VAL A 28 6.17 -2.40 -12.16
C VAL A 28 7.27 -1.82 -13.04
N CYS A 29 8.51 -2.21 -12.81
CA CYS A 29 9.65 -1.79 -13.63
C CYS A 29 9.51 -2.22 -15.09
N ARG A 30 8.98 -3.41 -15.35
CA ARG A 30 8.73 -3.92 -16.71
C ARG A 30 7.44 -3.36 -17.33
N LYS A 31 6.71 -2.49 -16.64
CA LYS A 31 5.38 -1.98 -17.04
C LYS A 31 4.38 -3.10 -17.34
N GLN A 32 4.57 -4.27 -16.72
CA GLN A 32 3.69 -5.42 -16.88
C GLN A 32 2.55 -5.31 -15.88
N LYS A 33 1.33 -5.33 -16.41
CA LYS A 33 0.12 -5.17 -15.61
C LYS A 33 -0.28 -6.52 -14.99
N PRO A 34 -0.20 -6.70 -13.66
CA PRO A 34 -0.69 -7.91 -13.03
C PRO A 34 -2.22 -7.98 -13.14
N ILE A 35 -2.75 -9.20 -13.19
CA ILE A 35 -4.20 -9.48 -13.35
C ILE A 35 -5.04 -8.76 -12.28
N TYR A 36 -4.50 -8.61 -11.07
CA TYR A 36 -5.16 -7.97 -9.94
C TYR A 36 -5.04 -6.44 -9.89
N SER A 37 -4.26 -5.82 -10.79
CA SER A 37 -3.98 -4.37 -10.75
C SER A 37 -5.23 -3.48 -10.77
N LEU A 38 -6.25 -3.86 -11.54
CA LEU A 38 -7.52 -3.14 -11.62
C LEU A 38 -8.42 -3.35 -10.40
N LYS A 39 -8.17 -4.39 -9.60
CA LYS A 39 -8.96 -4.71 -8.41
C LYS A 39 -8.30 -4.22 -7.12
N LEU A 40 -7.06 -3.74 -7.21
CA LEU A 40 -6.28 -3.29 -6.07
C LEU A 40 -6.76 -1.91 -5.62
N ILE A 41 -7.17 -1.83 -4.36
CA ILE A 41 -7.67 -0.60 -3.72
C ILE A 41 -6.68 -0.13 -2.64
N HIS A 42 -6.11 -1.05 -1.87
CA HIS A 42 -5.12 -0.79 -0.84
C HIS A 42 -3.81 -1.50 -1.16
N LEU A 43 -2.71 -0.76 -1.10
CA LEU A 43 -1.36 -1.30 -1.18
C LEU A 43 -0.52 -0.77 -0.03
N GLU A 44 -0.01 -1.68 0.79
CA GLU A 44 0.99 -1.37 1.80
C GLU A 44 2.34 -1.94 1.36
N ILE A 45 3.36 -1.09 1.35
CA ILE A 45 4.75 -1.52 1.17
C ILE A 45 5.52 -1.12 2.41
N SER A 46 6.15 -2.10 3.06
CA SER A 46 6.91 -1.87 4.28
C SER A 46 8.35 -2.37 4.17
N TYR A 47 9.30 -1.64 4.75
CA TYR A 47 10.72 -1.99 4.81
C TYR A 47 11.38 -2.22 3.43
N TYR A 48 10.86 -1.60 2.36
CA TYR A 48 11.40 -1.74 1.00
C TYR A 48 12.22 -0.50 0.62
N ASN A 49 13.53 -0.59 0.76
CA ASN A 49 14.46 0.51 0.49
C ASN A 49 14.77 0.79 -1.00
N PRO A 50 14.70 -0.18 -1.94
CA PRO A 50 14.97 0.13 -3.35
C PRO A 50 13.76 0.74 -4.07
N LEU A 51 12.88 1.48 -3.36
CA LEU A 51 11.75 2.21 -3.94
C LEU A 51 12.23 3.57 -4.46
N SER A 52 12.29 3.74 -5.77
CA SER A 52 12.56 5.05 -6.39
C SER A 52 11.27 5.76 -6.77
N SER A 53 11.33 7.08 -6.96
CA SER A 53 10.20 7.89 -7.44
C SER A 53 9.54 7.28 -8.69
N LYS A 54 10.36 6.83 -9.66
CA LYS A 54 9.88 6.16 -10.88
C LYS A 54 9.10 4.87 -10.60
N LYS A 55 9.51 4.08 -9.60
CA LYS A 55 8.81 2.86 -9.22
C LYS A 55 7.46 3.18 -8.60
N ILE A 56 7.41 4.17 -7.72
CA ILE A 56 6.16 4.58 -7.07
C ILE A 56 5.15 5.14 -8.07
N GLU A 57 5.61 5.97 -9.01
CA GLU A 57 4.76 6.45 -10.10
C GLU A 57 4.26 5.28 -10.96
N GLY A 58 5.13 4.29 -11.22
CA GLY A 58 4.75 3.07 -11.92
C GLY A 58 3.65 2.27 -11.22
N ILE A 59 3.64 2.25 -9.88
CA ILE A 59 2.60 1.55 -9.09
C ILE A 59 1.22 2.15 -9.38
N VAL A 60 1.09 3.48 -9.28
CA VAL A 60 -0.19 4.17 -9.52
C VAL A 60 -0.63 4.03 -10.98
N ARG A 61 0.32 4.05 -11.92
CA ARG A 61 0.04 3.82 -13.35
C ARG A 61 -0.49 2.41 -13.62
N ILE A 62 0.03 1.40 -12.94
CA ILE A 62 -0.36 0.01 -13.15
C ILE A 62 -1.67 -0.32 -12.44
N CYS A 63 -1.85 0.22 -11.24
CA CYS A 63 -3.02 0.02 -10.38
C CYS A 63 -3.84 1.32 -10.31
N PRO A 64 -4.61 1.68 -11.35
CA PRO A 64 -5.29 2.98 -11.43
C PRO A 64 -6.44 3.16 -10.41
N ASN A 65 -6.93 2.06 -9.83
CA ASN A 65 -8.05 2.07 -8.88
C ASN A 65 -7.58 2.08 -7.42
N ILE A 66 -6.28 2.26 -7.19
CA ILE A 66 -5.74 2.35 -5.84
C ILE A 66 -6.23 3.62 -5.16
N ILE A 67 -6.78 3.46 -3.96
CA ILE A 67 -7.26 4.55 -3.11
C ILE A 67 -6.28 4.78 -1.96
N HIS A 68 -5.68 3.71 -1.42
CA HIS A 68 -4.75 3.83 -0.29
C HIS A 68 -3.39 3.24 -0.63
N LEU A 69 -2.36 4.07 -0.53
CA LEU A 69 -0.98 3.69 -0.79
C LEU A 69 -0.11 4.06 0.42
N ASN A 70 0.34 3.05 1.17
CA ASN A 70 1.12 3.25 2.39
C ASN A 70 2.57 2.79 2.21
N PHE A 71 3.53 3.66 2.55
CA PHE A 71 4.95 3.39 2.57
C PHE A 71 5.47 3.40 4.01
N LYS A 72 5.55 2.24 4.64
CA LYS A 72 6.02 2.13 6.02
C LYS A 72 7.51 1.83 6.07
N ASN A 73 8.28 2.70 6.72
CA ASN A 73 9.72 2.55 6.87
C ASN A 73 10.45 2.26 5.53
N CYS A 74 9.96 2.86 4.45
CA CYS A 74 10.57 2.78 3.12
C CYS A 74 11.41 4.03 2.85
N MET A 75 12.49 3.85 2.10
CA MET A 75 13.41 4.93 1.71
C MET A 75 13.62 4.90 0.19
N GLY A 76 14.25 5.95 -0.37
CA GLY A 76 14.68 5.97 -1.78
C GLY A 76 13.84 6.83 -2.73
N PHE A 77 12.77 7.47 -2.25
CA PHE A 77 11.93 8.38 -3.00
C PHE A 77 11.91 9.78 -2.38
N SER A 78 11.72 10.80 -3.21
CA SER A 78 11.71 12.21 -2.77
C SER A 78 10.31 12.69 -2.40
N ASN A 79 10.23 13.71 -1.55
CA ASN A 79 8.96 14.39 -1.23
C ASN A 79 8.24 14.91 -2.48
N ARG A 80 8.99 15.30 -3.51
CA ARG A 80 8.44 15.69 -4.81
C ARG A 80 7.62 14.57 -5.43
N ALA A 81 8.13 13.33 -5.37
CA ALA A 81 7.40 12.17 -5.88
C ALA A 81 6.11 11.95 -5.08
N LEU A 82 6.16 12.03 -3.75
CA LEU A 82 4.96 11.94 -2.91
C LEU A 82 3.92 13.02 -3.25
N ASN A 83 4.35 14.26 -3.42
CA ASN A 83 3.45 15.37 -3.77
C ASN A 83 2.79 15.17 -5.14
N GLN A 84 3.49 14.57 -6.11
CA GLN A 84 2.90 14.21 -7.39
C GLN A 84 1.80 13.15 -7.24
N LEU A 85 1.95 12.20 -6.31
CA LEU A 85 0.92 11.19 -6.06
C LEU A 85 -0.30 11.78 -5.36
N LYS A 86 -0.11 12.81 -4.53
CA LYS A 86 -1.23 13.54 -3.92
C LYS A 86 -2.06 14.35 -4.94
N ALA A 87 -1.56 14.53 -6.15
CA ALA A 87 -2.33 15.16 -7.22
C ALA A 87 -3.42 14.24 -7.80
N TYR A 88 -3.40 12.94 -7.49
CA TYR A 88 -4.47 12.03 -7.90
C TYR A 88 -5.67 12.18 -6.94
N PRO A 89 -6.86 12.53 -7.45
CA PRO A 89 -7.97 12.99 -6.62
C PRO A 89 -8.52 11.95 -5.65
N ASN A 90 -8.33 10.66 -5.96
CA ASN A 90 -8.84 9.54 -5.17
C ASN A 90 -7.75 8.81 -4.39
N LEU A 91 -6.50 9.29 -4.41
CA LEU A 91 -5.36 8.60 -3.84
C LEU A 91 -4.91 9.23 -2.52
N GLU A 92 -5.04 8.47 -1.45
CA GLU A 92 -4.47 8.75 -0.14
C GLU A 92 -3.09 8.10 -0.03
N VAL A 93 -2.05 8.93 0.09
CA VAL A 93 -0.66 8.48 0.25
C VAL A 93 -0.18 8.77 1.66
N CYS A 94 0.23 7.70 2.36
CA CYS A 94 0.86 7.77 3.67
C CYS A 94 2.30 7.28 3.58
N SER A 95 3.22 7.96 4.26
CA SER A 95 4.60 7.49 4.39
C SER A 95 5.06 7.70 5.82
N GLU A 96 5.21 6.59 6.57
CA GLU A 96 5.82 6.60 7.90
C GLU A 96 7.33 6.42 7.71
N SER A 97 8.07 7.53 7.58
CA SER A 97 9.53 7.48 7.66
C SER A 97 9.93 7.30 9.12
N GLY A 98 10.60 6.20 9.47
CA GLY A 98 11.05 5.88 10.82
C GLY A 98 12.14 6.80 11.39
N GLN A 99 12.23 8.06 10.95
CA GLN A 99 13.14 9.04 11.52
C GLN A 99 12.39 10.34 11.84
N SER A 100 12.21 10.54 13.15
CA SER A 100 12.03 11.80 13.88
C SER A 100 11.05 12.85 13.34
N GLY A 101 9.97 13.06 14.10
CA GLY A 101 9.50 14.42 14.40
C GLY A 101 8.27 14.96 13.67
N TYR A 102 7.62 14.22 12.78
CA TYR A 102 6.31 14.64 12.25
C TYR A 102 5.21 13.74 12.78
N LEU A 103 4.23 14.40 13.43
CA LEU A 103 2.99 13.82 13.95
C LEU A 103 2.40 12.90 12.88
N VAL A 104 2.55 11.59 13.08
CA VAL A 104 1.79 10.60 12.33
C VAL A 104 0.36 10.80 12.80
N ILE A 105 -0.45 11.42 11.95
CA ILE A 105 -1.89 11.32 12.09
C ILE A 105 -2.16 9.84 11.88
N HIS A 106 -2.21 9.08 12.97
CA HIS A 106 -2.87 7.80 13.00
C HIS A 106 -4.35 8.12 12.72
N ARG A 107 -4.71 8.26 11.44
CA ARG A 107 -6.03 7.78 11.02
C ARG A 107 -5.94 6.28 11.16
N LYS A 108 -6.16 5.85 12.40
CA LYS A 108 -6.87 4.64 12.71
C LYS A 108 -8.01 4.63 11.68
N PHE A 109 -7.90 3.80 10.64
CA PHE A 109 -9.11 3.12 10.23
C PHE A 109 -9.58 2.51 11.53
N ASP A 110 -10.66 3.03 12.09
CA ASP A 110 -11.32 2.41 13.22
C ASP A 110 -11.39 0.92 12.87
N GLN A 111 -10.51 0.15 13.51
CA GLN A 111 -10.82 -1.22 13.81
C GLN A 111 -12.10 -1.05 14.62
N ILE A 112 -13.21 -1.33 13.95
CA ILE A 112 -14.49 -1.50 14.59
C ILE A 112 -14.19 -2.42 15.78
N GLN A 113 -14.15 -1.84 16.97
CA GLN A 113 -14.23 -2.61 18.19
C GLN A 113 -15.61 -3.23 18.12
N ILE A 114 -15.65 -4.53 17.86
CA ILE A 114 -16.76 -5.32 18.33
C ILE A 114 -16.55 -5.31 19.85
N ASP A 115 -17.34 -4.47 20.53
CA ASP A 115 -17.42 -4.49 21.98
C ASP A 115 -17.70 -5.92 22.47
N PRO A 116 -17.16 -6.33 23.62
CA PRO A 116 -17.43 -7.64 24.18
C PRO A 116 -18.92 -7.71 24.50
N ASP A 117 -19.61 -8.68 23.91
CA ASP A 117 -20.98 -8.99 24.30
C ASP A 117 -20.97 -9.40 25.78
N ASP A 118 -21.44 -8.47 26.61
CA ASP A 118 -22.02 -8.71 27.91
C ASP A 118 -23.49 -9.09 27.66
N SER A 119 -23.80 -10.38 27.83
CA SER A 119 -25.09 -10.89 28.36
C SER A 119 -25.00 -12.41 28.39
N SER A 120 -24.67 -13.01 29.53
CA SER A 120 -25.67 -13.55 30.48
C SER A 120 -26.58 -14.62 29.86
N ASP A 121 -26.23 -15.90 30.10
CA ASP A 121 -27.06 -16.88 30.82
C ASP A 121 -26.14 -17.99 31.41
#